data_AF-A0A814JSP9-F1
#
_entry.id   AF-A0A814JSP9-F1
#
_cell.length_a   1.000
_cell.length_b   1.000
_cell.length_c   1.000
_cell.angle_alpha   90.00
_cell.angle_beta   90.00
_cell.angle_gamma   90.00
#
_symmetry.space_group_name_H-M   'P 1'
#
loop_
_entity.id
_entity.type
_entity.pdbx_description
1 polymer ?
#
loop_
_entity_poly.entity_id
_entity_poly.type
_entity_poly.pdbx_seq_one_letter_code
_entity_poly.pdbx_strand_id
1 'polypeptide(L)' 'ISIYRKANRTMKHYHANKFNNNMRKVVNEKLSNHLDLYWYGRIDVGTPTQYFTVIFDTGSPTS' A
#
# COMPACT_ATOMS: atom_id res chain seq x y z
N ILE A 1 28.49 29.63 3.95
CA ILE A 1 28.50 28.25 4.54
C ILE A 1 27.26 27.96 5.42
N SER A 2 26.84 28.86 6.33
CA SER A 2 25.69 28.63 7.23
C SER A 2 24.34 28.46 6.49
N ILE A 3 24.07 29.29 5.48
CA ILE A 3 22.82 29.25 4.69
C ILE A 3 22.65 27.92 3.96
N TYR A 4 23.71 27.41 3.31
CA TYR A 4 23.71 26.11 2.64
C TYR A 4 23.44 24.94 3.61
N ARG A 5 24.01 24.99 4.81
CA ARG A 5 23.75 23.98 5.86
C ARG A 5 22.31 24.00 6.33
N LYS A 6 21.70 25.19 6.44
CA LYS A 6 20.27 25.35 6.78
C LYS A 6 19.38 24.76 5.67
N ALA A 7 19.63 25.11 4.41
CA ALA A 7 18.87 24.59 3.27
C ALA A 7 18.91 23.06 3.17
N ASN A 8 20.07 22.44 3.41
CA ASN A 8 20.21 20.98 3.39
C ASN A 8 19.46 20.29 4.55
N ARG A 9 19.38 20.92 5.73
CA ARG A 9 18.52 20.43 6.83
C ARG A 9 17.05 20.49 6.42
N THR A 10 16.59 21.62 5.88
CA THR A 10 15.18 21.78 5.48
C THR A 10 14.78 20.80 4.37
N MET A 11 15.64 20.58 3.36
CA MET A 11 15.37 19.59 2.30
C MET A 11 15.33 18.15 2.82
N LYS A 12 16.19 17.78 3.77
CA LYS A 12 16.12 16.46 4.44
C LYS A 12 14.80 16.29 5.19
N HIS A 13 14.34 17.32 5.93
CA HIS A 13 13.04 17.29 6.60
C HIS A 13 11.87 17.19 5.62
N TYR A 14 11.94 17.89 4.48
CA TYR A 14 10.93 17.83 3.43
C TYR A 14 10.84 16.43 2.81
N HIS A 15 11.98 15.79 2.50
CA HIS A 15 11.99 14.41 2.00
C HIS A 15 11.48 13.41 3.03
N ALA A 16 11.89 13.52 4.30
CA ALA A 16 11.42 12.63 5.36
C ALA A 16 9.89 12.68 5.54
N ASN A 17 9.29 13.88 5.51
CA ASN A 17 7.82 14.03 5.58
C ASN A 17 7.11 13.53 4.32
N LYS A 18 7.70 13.70 3.13
CA LYS A 18 7.13 13.19 1.87
C LYS A 18 7.02 11.66 1.86
N PHE A 19 7.97 10.94 2.46
CA PHE A 19 7.87 9.48 2.61
C PHE A 19 6.94 9.05 3.74
N ASN A 20 6.80 9.85 4.80
CA ASN A 20 5.88 9.55 5.92
C ASN A 20 4.40 9.76 5.59
N ASN A 21 4.04 10.57 4.59
CA ASN A 21 2.64 10.74 4.16
C ASN A 21 2.12 9.57 3.31
N ASN A 22 3.01 8.69 2.83
CA ASN A 22 2.65 7.42 2.21
C ASN A 22 2.56 6.31 3.26
N MET A 23 1.96 6.59 4.42
CA MET A 23 1.64 5.54 5.38
C MET A 23 0.78 4.53 4.62
N ARG A 24 1.38 3.38 4.31
CA ARG A 24 0.66 2.22 3.76
C ARG A 24 -0.55 2.04 4.64
N LYS A 25 -1.74 2.37 4.12
CA LYS A 25 -2.99 2.18 4.85
C LYS A 25 -3.09 0.68 5.06
N VAL A 26 -2.81 0.24 6.29
CA VAL A 26 -2.98 -1.15 6.67
C VAL A 26 -4.48 -1.40 6.70
N VAL A 27 -4.91 -2.36 5.88
CA VAL A 27 -6.30 -2.82 5.83
C VAL A 27 -6.30 -4.27 6.29
N ASN A 28 -7.17 -4.57 7.24
CA ASN A 28 -7.43 -5.96 7.65
C ASN A 28 -8.58 -6.49 6.78
N GLU A 29 -8.28 -7.37 5.85
CA GLU A 29 -9.27 -8.05 5.02
C GLU A 29 -9.50 -9.48 5.54
N LYS A 30 -10.77 -9.87 5.71
CA LYS A 30 -11.10 -11.22 6.17
C LYS A 30 -11.16 -12.16 4.96
N LEU A 31 -10.27 -13.15 4.94
CA LEU A 31 -10.27 -14.16 3.89
C LEU A 31 -11.20 -15.34 4.25
N SER A 32 -11.85 -15.87 3.23
CA SER A 32 -12.53 -17.16 3.29
C SER A 32 -11.58 -18.26 2.82
N ASN A 33 -11.71 -19.43 3.44
CA ASN A 33 -10.97 -20.63 3.06
C ASN A 33 -11.94 -21.62 2.40
N HIS A 34 -11.50 -22.22 1.29
CA HIS A 34 -12.17 -23.37 0.71
C HIS A 34 -11.22 -24.56 0.64
N LEU A 35 -11.56 -25.62 1.39
CA LEU A 35 -10.87 -26.91 1.42
C LEU A 35 -9.37 -26.82 1.75
N ASP A 36 -8.92 -25.77 2.42
CA ASP A 36 -7.50 -25.48 2.66
C ASP A 36 -6.64 -25.32 1.40
N LEU A 37 -7.28 -25.13 0.25
CA LEU A 37 -6.62 -24.93 -1.05
C LEU A 37 -6.65 -23.47 -1.49
N TYR A 38 -7.71 -22.72 -1.14
CA TYR A 38 -7.91 -21.36 -1.61
C TYR A 38 -8.22 -20.41 -0.47
N TRP A 39 -7.41 -19.36 -0.36
CA TRP A 39 -7.64 -18.21 0.52
C TRP A 39 -8.06 -17.04 -0.35
N TYR A 40 -9.33 -16.66 -0.29
CA TYR A 40 -9.92 -15.66 -1.17
C TYR A 40 -10.70 -14.60 -0.41
N GLY A 41 -10.77 -13.40 -0.98
CA GLY A 41 -11.43 -12.23 -0.38
C GLY A 41 -12.02 -11.32 -1.44
N ARG A 42 -12.79 -10.32 -1.01
CA ARG A 42 -13.42 -9.35 -1.92
C ARG A 42 -12.50 -8.15 -2.12
N ILE A 43 -12.44 -7.63 -3.35
CA ILE A 43 -11.81 -6.34 -3.65
C ILE A 43 -12.79 -5.41 -4.37
N ASP A 44 -12.56 -4.12 -4.19
CA ASP A 44 -13.34 -3.03 -4.77
C ASP A 44 -12.52 -2.36 -5.89
N VAL A 45 -13.05 -2.28 -7.11
CA VAL A 45 -12.34 -1.77 -8.29
C VAL A 45 -13.18 -0.73 -9.05
N GLY A 46 -12.54 0.40 -9.40
CA GLY A 46 -13.08 1.40 -10.31
C GLY A 46 -14.10 2.38 -9.70
N THR A 47 -14.57 3.29 -10.57
CA THR A 47 -15.65 4.25 -10.29
C THR A 47 -16.62 4.24 -11.47
N PRO A 48 -17.90 3.85 -11.31
CA PRO A 48 -18.50 3.33 -10.07
C PRO A 48 -17.86 2.00 -9.61
N THR A 49 -17.96 1.73 -8.31
CA THR A 49 -17.31 0.56 -7.68
C THR A 49 -17.90 -0.75 -8.18
N GLN A 50 -17.02 -1.65 -8.59
CA GLN A 50 -17.31 -3.03 -8.96
C GLN A 50 -16.63 -3.98 -7.97
N TYR A 51 -17.28 -5.09 -7.63
CA TYR A 51 -16.79 -6.05 -6.64
C TYR A 51 -16.30 -7.33 -7.30
N PHE A 52 -15.11 -7.79 -6.90
CA PHE A 52 -14.52 -9.03 -7.40
C PHE A 52 -14.09 -9.93 -6.23
N THR A 53 -14.19 -11.24 -6.42
CA THR A 53 -13.59 -12.24 -5.52
C THR A 53 -12.28 -12.69 -6.11
N VAL A 54 -11.19 -12.56 -5.36
CA VAL A 54 -9.84 -12.91 -5.82
C VAL A 54 -9.14 -13.84 -4.85
N ILE A 55 -8.26 -14.69 -5.37
CA ILE A 55 -7.35 -15.51 -4.57
C ILE A 55 -6.16 -14.63 -4.18
N PHE A 56 -5.79 -14.65 -2.91
CA PHE A 56 -4.65 -13.91 -2.38
C PHE A 56 -3.40 -14.78 -2.48
N ASP A 57 -2.70 -14.70 -3.61
CA ASP A 57 -1.49 -15.48 -3.89
C ASP A 57 -0.22 -14.63 -3.69
N THR A 58 0.74 -15.15 -2.91
CA THR A 58 2.06 -14.51 -2.71
C THR A 58 3.11 -14.97 -3.72
N GLY A 59 2.83 -16.02 -4.49
CA GLY A 59 3.75 -16.66 -5.42
C GLY A 59 3.70 -16.12 -6.86
N SER A 60 2.67 -15.35 -7.22
CA SER A 60 2.53 -14.76 -8.55
C SER A 60 2.68 -13.22 -8.51
N PRO A 61 3.73 -12.66 -9.14
CA PRO A 61 3.74 -11.23 -9.43
C PRO A 61 2.78 -10.96 -10.60
N THR A 62 1.93 -9.95 -10.46
CA THR A 62 1.18 -9.37 -11.58
C THR A 62 1.93 -8.13 -12.06
N SER A 63 2.30 -8.11 -13.34
CA SER A 63 2.93 -6.96 -14.02
C SER A 63 2.00 -6.38 -15.07
#